data_AF-A0AAV7SQJ3-F1
#
_entry.id   AF-A0AAV7SQJ3-F1
#
_cell.length_a   1.000
_cell.length_b   1.000
_cell.length_c   1.000
_cell.angle_alpha   90.00
_cell.angle_beta   90.00
_cell.angle_gamma   90.00
#
_symmetry.space_group_name_H-M   'P 1'
#
loop_
_entity.id
_entity.type
_entity.pdbx_description
1 polymer ?
#
loop_
_entity_poly.entity_id
_entity_poly.type
_entity_poly.pdbx_seq_one_letter_code
_entity_poly.pdbx_strand_id
1 'polypeptide(L)'
;MLPRIKLVEYQARGISDHAPLQMTVSLGPQPPEKEWRMQTWRLQNTKIVEDLEQVTQYYFTENKGSVQSPVILWEAYEATIRGEIIAREAGDRRHREKRLVTLETEHIALERRYATQPTQDI
;
A
#
# COMPACT_ATOMS: atom_id res chain seq x y z
N MET A 1 13.34 3.14 6.62
CA MET A 1 14.39 2.61 7.55
C MET A 1 13.71 2.26 8.88
N LEU A 2 14.33 1.61 9.89
CA LEU A 2 13.64 1.29 11.15
C LEU A 2 13.52 2.56 12.03
N PRO A 3 12.37 3.28 12.05
CA PRO A 3 12.27 4.62 12.65
C PRO A 3 12.41 4.64 14.17
N ARG A 4 12.41 3.45 14.80
CA ARG A 4 12.49 3.26 16.24
C ARG A 4 13.90 3.17 16.77
N ILE A 5 14.89 2.89 15.92
CA ILE A 5 16.28 2.75 16.35
C ILE A 5 16.88 4.15 16.45
N LYS A 6 17.23 4.58 17.66
CA LYS A 6 17.89 5.88 17.89
C LYS A 6 19.41 5.78 17.84
N LEU A 7 19.95 4.66 18.29
CA LEU A 7 21.39 4.46 18.45
C LEU A 7 21.71 2.98 18.37
N VAL A 8 22.82 2.65 17.71
CA VAL A 8 23.41 1.32 17.68
C VAL A 8 24.91 1.46 17.88
N GLU A 9 25.45 0.84 18.92
CA GLU A 9 26.86 0.91 19.27
C GLU A 9 27.39 -0.47 19.65
N TYR A 10 28.60 -0.78 19.19
CA TYR A 10 29.35 -1.93 19.66
C TYR A 10 30.07 -1.55 20.96
N GLN A 11 29.85 -2.34 22.00
CA GLN A 11 30.53 -2.17 23.28
C GLN A 11 31.93 -2.80 23.25
N ALA A 12 32.74 -2.46 24.25
CA ALA A 12 34.11 -2.96 24.37
C ALA A 12 34.15 -4.49 24.30
N ARG A 13 35.07 -5.02 23.49
CA ARG A 13 35.24 -6.46 23.28
C ARG A 13 36.02 -7.05 24.46
N GLY A 14 35.47 -8.10 25.07
CA GLY A 14 36.06 -8.77 26.23
C GLY A 14 36.81 -10.05 25.84
N ILE A 15 36.60 -11.12 26.61
CA ILE A 15 37.29 -12.42 26.46
C ILE A 15 36.81 -13.20 25.22
N SER A 16 35.60 -12.93 24.73
CA SER A 16 35.05 -13.51 23.49
C SER A 16 35.33 -12.60 22.30
N ASP A 17 35.50 -13.20 21.13
CA ASP A 17 35.53 -12.57 19.81
C ASP A 17 34.22 -11.86 19.43
N HIS A 18 33.15 -12.06 20.19
CA HIS A 18 31.90 -11.32 20.10
C HIS A 18 31.92 -10.03 20.93
N ALA A 19 31.65 -8.89 20.28
CA ALA A 19 31.41 -7.62 20.96
C ALA A 19 29.91 -7.47 21.28
N PRO A 20 29.52 -7.12 22.52
CA PRO A 20 28.13 -6.86 22.84
C PRO A 20 27.59 -5.68 22.02
N LEU A 21 26.36 -5.81 21.52
CA LEU A 21 25.66 -4.75 20.80
C LEU A 21 24.70 -4.03 21.73
N GLN A 22 24.86 -2.72 21.88
CA GLN A 22 23.89 -1.87 22.55
C GLN A 22 23.02 -1.17 21.52
N MET A 23 21.70 -1.34 21.65
CA MET A 23 20.72 -0.71 20.78
C MET A 23 19.70 0.06 21.61
N THR A 24 19.50 1.33 21.28
CA THR A 24 18.47 2.16 21.92
C THR A 24 17.25 2.23 21.01
N VAL A 25 16.10 1.78 21.53
CA VAL A 25 14.84 1.75 20.79
C VAL A 25 13.81 2.68 21.44
N SER A 26 13.16 3.50 20.63
CA SER A 26 12.03 4.34 21.05
C SER A 26 10.75 3.53 21.08
N LEU A 27 10.19 3.29 22.27
CA LEU A 27 8.93 2.55 22.46
C LEU A 27 7.70 3.47 22.59
N GLY A 28 7.90 4.79 22.67
CA GLY A 28 6.82 5.77 22.78
C GLY A 28 6.02 5.94 21.48
N PRO A 29 4.85 6.61 21.55
CA PRO A 29 4.06 6.93 20.38
C PRO A 29 4.87 7.82 19.43
N GLN A 30 5.12 7.31 18.22
CA GLN A 30 5.76 8.06 17.15
C GLN A 30 4.66 8.69 16.28
N PRO A 31 4.86 9.90 15.73
CA PRO A 31 4.05 10.32 14.59
C PRO A 31 4.12 9.22 13.52
N PRO A 32 2.99 8.87 12.89
CA PRO A 32 2.99 7.83 11.87
C PRO A 32 4.01 8.22 10.80
N GLU A 33 4.92 7.31 10.52
CA GLU A 33 5.89 7.46 9.45
C GLU A 33 5.07 7.64 8.16
N LYS A 34 5.21 8.81 7.51
CA LYS A 34 4.47 9.15 6.29
C LYS A 34 5.11 8.50 5.05
N GLU A 35 5.70 7.33 5.21
CA GLU A 35 6.18 6.57 4.06
C GLU A 35 4.97 5.89 3.41
N TRP A 36 4.75 6.20 2.15
CA TRP A 36 3.73 5.52 1.37
C TRP A 36 4.08 4.03 1.31
N ARG A 37 3.09 3.17 1.57
CA ARG A 37 3.25 1.72 1.51
C ARG A 37 2.07 1.10 0.78
N MET A 38 2.36 0.38 -0.30
CA MET A 38 1.39 -0.46 -0.97
C MET A 38 0.92 -1.59 -0.05
N GLN A 39 -0.38 -1.89 -0.10
CA GLN A 39 -0.93 -3.06 0.57
C GLN A 39 -0.55 -4.33 -0.19
N THR A 40 0.42 -5.11 0.32
CA THR A 40 0.99 -6.27 -0.39
C THR A 40 -0.03 -7.37 -0.73
N TRP A 41 -1.09 -7.53 0.05
CA TRP A 41 -2.16 -8.49 -0.24
C TRP A 41 -2.88 -8.18 -1.56
N ARG A 42 -2.81 -6.94 -2.08
CA ARG A 42 -3.35 -6.57 -3.40
C ARG A 42 -2.68 -7.32 -4.54
N LEU A 43 -1.42 -7.74 -4.37
CA LEU A 43 -0.69 -8.53 -5.35
C LEU A 43 -1.22 -9.96 -5.48
N GLN A 44 -2.13 -10.39 -4.61
CA GLN A 44 -2.84 -11.67 -4.76
C GLN A 44 -3.89 -11.62 -5.87
N ASN A 45 -4.31 -10.42 -6.29
CA ASN A 45 -5.23 -10.27 -7.40
C ASN A 45 -4.46 -10.31 -8.73
N THR A 46 -4.63 -11.39 -9.48
CA THR A 46 -3.93 -11.61 -10.76
C THR A 46 -4.16 -10.48 -11.75
N LYS A 47 -5.37 -9.90 -11.79
CA LYS A 47 -5.68 -8.77 -12.67
C LYS A 47 -4.84 -7.54 -12.36
N ILE A 48 -4.58 -7.28 -11.07
CA ILE A 48 -3.72 -6.15 -10.68
C ILE A 48 -2.29 -6.40 -11.14
N VAL A 49 -1.80 -7.64 -11.03
CA VAL A 49 -0.45 -8.00 -11.48
C VAL A 49 -0.34 -7.87 -13.00
N GLU A 50 -1.28 -8.42 -13.75
CA GLU A 50 -1.34 -8.31 -15.22
C GLU A 50 -1.37 -6.85 -15.69
N ASP A 51 -2.18 -6.01 -15.05
CA ASP A 51 -2.25 -4.58 -15.36
C ASP A 51 -0.91 -3.88 -15.09
N LEU A 52 -0.23 -4.18 -13.98
CA LEU A 52 1.07 -3.60 -13.64
C LEU A 52 2.18 -4.11 -14.56
N GLU A 53 2.11 -5.36 -15.03
CA GLU A 53 3.01 -5.90 -16.05
C GLU A 53 2.86 -5.14 -17.37
N GLN A 54 1.63 -4.86 -17.80
CA GLN A 54 1.36 -4.07 -19.01
C GLN A 54 1.94 -2.65 -18.89
N VAL A 55 1.72 -1.98 -17.75
CA VAL A 55 2.30 -0.66 -17.48
C VAL A 55 3.82 -0.72 -17.54
N THR A 56 4.42 -1.74 -16.95
CA THR A 56 5.87 -1.93 -16.92
C THR A 56 6.43 -2.13 -18.32
N GLN A 57 5.80 -3.01 -19.11
CA GLN A 57 6.23 -3.27 -20.48
C GLN A 57 6.08 -2.03 -21.36
N TYR A 58 4.96 -1.31 -21.23
CA TYR A 58 4.72 -0.06 -21.94
C TYR A 58 5.79 0.98 -21.59
N TYR A 59 6.07 1.20 -20.29
CA TYR A 59 7.07 2.15 -19.85
C TYR A 59 8.44 1.90 -20.48
N PHE A 60 8.94 0.66 -20.38
CA PHE A 60 10.26 0.34 -20.92
C PHE A 60 10.28 0.29 -22.45
N THR A 61 9.17 -0.03 -23.12
CA THR A 61 9.10 0.03 -24.58
C THR A 61 9.25 1.48 -25.09
N GLU A 62 8.55 2.42 -24.45
CA GLU A 62 8.54 3.82 -24.87
C GLU A 62 9.78 4.61 -24.42
N ASN A 63 10.36 4.26 -23.27
CA ASN A 63 11.43 5.06 -22.66
C ASN A 63 12.83 4.45 -22.83
N LYS A 64 12.97 3.26 -23.44
CA LYS A 64 14.28 2.66 -23.64
C LYS A 64 15.13 3.52 -24.60
N GLY A 65 16.30 3.92 -24.12
CA GLY A 65 17.23 4.78 -24.88
C GLY A 65 16.93 6.28 -24.78
N SER A 66 15.89 6.70 -24.04
CA SER A 66 15.60 8.12 -23.81
C SER A 66 16.63 8.80 -22.91
N VAL A 67 17.30 8.03 -22.05
CA VAL A 67 18.37 8.46 -21.16
C VAL A 67 19.56 7.52 -21.26
N GLN A 68 20.77 8.07 -21.14
CA GLN A 68 22.01 7.28 -21.18
C GLN A 68 22.24 6.48 -19.89
N SER A 69 21.72 6.96 -18.76
CA SER A 69 21.88 6.32 -17.46
C SER A 69 20.72 5.35 -17.18
N PRO A 70 20.99 4.05 -17.03
CA PRO A 70 19.97 3.07 -16.63
C PRO A 70 19.37 3.36 -15.25
N VAL A 71 20.15 3.98 -14.35
CA VAL A 71 19.69 4.36 -13.01
C VAL A 71 18.58 5.41 -13.11
N ILE A 72 18.75 6.43 -13.95
CA ILE A 72 17.73 7.48 -14.12
C ILE A 72 16.45 6.89 -14.71
N LEU A 73 16.58 5.97 -15.67
CA LEU A 73 15.43 5.25 -16.25
C LEU A 73 14.69 4.44 -15.18
N TRP A 74 15.42 3.77 -14.30
CA TRP A 74 14.83 2.98 -13.21
C TRP A 74 14.15 3.86 -12.16
N GLU A 75 14.79 4.94 -11.71
CA GLU A 75 14.19 5.88 -10.74
C GLU A 75 12.91 6.52 -11.28
N ALA A 76 12.90 6.87 -12.58
CA ALA A 76 11.71 7.39 -13.23
C ALA A 76 10.61 6.32 -13.34
N TYR A 77 10.95 5.07 -13.67
CA TYR A 77 10.03 3.94 -13.64
C TYR A 77 9.42 3.74 -12.26
N GLU A 78 10.22 3.75 -11.19
CA GLU A 78 9.75 3.60 -9.82
C GLU A 78 8.72 4.68 -9.44
N ALA A 79 8.98 5.93 -9.84
CA ALA A 79 8.02 7.02 -9.63
C ALA A 79 6.71 6.79 -10.40
N THR A 80 6.80 6.36 -11.66
CA THR A 80 5.64 6.07 -12.51
C THR A 80 4.79 4.94 -11.95
N ILE A 81 5.39 3.78 -11.64
CA ILE A 81 4.64 2.62 -11.16
C ILE A 81 4.00 2.88 -9.79
N ARG A 82 4.66 3.64 -8.91
CA ARG A 82 4.05 4.10 -7.65
C ARG A 82 2.82 4.98 -7.90
N GLY A 83 2.92 5.92 -8.83
CA GLY A 83 1.80 6.78 -9.22
C GLY A 83 0.59 5.99 -9.71
N GLU A 84 0.83 4.98 -10.56
CA GLU A 84 -0.20 4.07 -11.07
C GLU A 84 -0.90 3.30 -9.96
N ILE A 85 -0.13 2.71 -9.04
CA ILE A 85 -0.68 1.97 -7.89
C ILE A 85 -1.55 2.90 -7.02
N ILE A 86 -1.05 4.10 -6.70
CA ILE A 86 -1.77 5.09 -5.89
C ILE A 86 -3.10 5.49 -6.56
N ALA A 87 -3.08 5.79 -7.85
CA ALA A 87 -4.26 6.21 -8.59
C ALA A 87 -5.34 5.12 -8.58
N ARG A 88 -4.94 3.87 -8.81
CA ARG A 88 -5.81 2.69 -8.79
C ARG A 88 -6.41 2.45 -7.42
N GLU A 89 -5.59 2.43 -6.37
CA GLU A 89 -6.07 2.24 -5.00
C GLU A 89 -7.07 3.34 -4.58
N ALA A 90 -6.82 4.58 -4.98
CA ALA A 90 -7.74 5.68 -4.74
C ALA A 90 -9.05 5.52 -5.52
N GLY A 91 -9.00 5.02 -6.77
CA GLY A 91 -10.16 4.69 -7.58
C GLY A 91 -11.01 3.56 -6.99
N ASP A 92 -10.38 2.49 -6.53
CA ASP A 92 -11.03 1.35 -5.87
C ASP A 92 -11.70 1.76 -4.57
N ARG A 93 -11.02 2.58 -3.77
CA ARG A 93 -11.59 3.12 -2.53
C ARG A 93 -12.88 3.89 -2.83
N ARG A 94 -12.84 4.79 -3.82
CA ARG A 94 -14.03 5.56 -4.25
C ARG A 94 -15.16 4.65 -4.74
N HIS A 95 -14.85 3.59 -5.50
CA HIS A 95 -15.87 2.63 -5.94
C HIS A 95 -16.50 1.86 -4.78
N ARG A 96 -15.69 1.40 -3.83
CA ARG A 96 -16.18 0.69 -2.63
C ARG A 96 -17.05 1.59 -1.77
N GLU A 97 -16.63 2.83 -1.53
CA GLU A 97 -17.40 3.82 -0.77
C GLU A 97 -18.75 4.10 -1.44
N LYS A 98 -18.77 4.33 -2.76
CA LYS A 98 -20.02 4.50 -3.51
C LYS A 98 -20.94 3.28 -3.38
N ARG A 99 -20.40 2.07 -3.53
CA ARG A 99 -21.18 0.82 -3.43
C ARG A 99 -21.76 0.63 -2.03
N LEU A 100 -21.00 0.94 -0.98
CA LEU A 100 -21.49 0.89 0.40
C LEU A 100 -22.69 1.83 0.58
N VAL A 101 -22.56 3.09 0.16
CA VAL A 101 -23.65 4.07 0.25
C VAL A 101 -24.89 3.59 -0.51
N THR A 102 -24.71 3.05 -1.72
CA THR A 102 -25.83 2.49 -2.51
C THR A 102 -26.52 1.35 -1.75
N LEU A 103 -25.78 0.39 -1.23
CA LEU A 103 -26.34 -0.74 -0.48
C LEU A 103 -27.06 -0.29 0.79
N GLU A 104 -26.51 0.69 1.53
CA GLU A 104 -27.16 1.27 2.70
C GLU A 104 -28.48 1.94 2.34
N THR A 105 -28.52 2.71 1.25
CA THR A 105 -29.76 3.34 0.79
C THR A 105 -30.82 2.32 0.36
N GLU A 106 -30.40 1.25 -0.32
CA GLU A 106 -31.28 0.15 -0.71
C GLU A 106 -31.82 -0.59 0.52
N HIS A 107 -30.97 -0.86 1.51
CA HIS A 107 -31.34 -1.50 2.77
C HIS A 107 -32.40 -0.69 3.52
N ILE A 108 -32.16 0.62 3.72
CA ILE A 108 -33.12 1.50 4.40
C ILE A 108 -34.45 1.56 3.64
N ALA A 109 -34.42 1.58 2.31
CA ALA A 109 -35.64 1.57 1.50
C ALA A 109 -36.42 0.26 1.67
N LEU A 110 -35.73 -0.88 1.72
CA LEU A 110 -36.34 -2.20 1.95
C LEU A 110 -36.92 -2.31 3.37
N GLU A 111 -36.21 -1.87 4.40
CA GLU A 111 -36.69 -1.86 5.79
C GLU A 111 -37.97 -1.03 5.92
N ARG A 112 -38.01 0.15 5.30
CA ARG A 112 -39.22 1.00 5.29
C ARG A 112 -40.39 0.31 4.60
N ARG A 113 -40.15 -0.33 3.45
CA ARG A 113 -41.19 -1.08 2.72
C ARG A 113 -41.73 -2.22 3.58
N TYR A 114 -40.85 -3.01 4.20
CA TYR A 114 -41.22 -4.10 5.09
C TYR A 114 -42.02 -3.59 6.30
N ALA A 115 -41.63 -2.48 6.92
CA ALA A 115 -42.37 -1.90 8.04
C ALA A 115 -43.80 -1.46 7.64
N THR A 116 -44.01 -1.05 6.39
CA THR A 116 -45.33 -0.65 5.87
C THR A 116 -46.18 -1.81 5.32
N GLN A 117 -45.55 -2.89 4.90
CA GLN A 117 -46.17 -4.10 4.37
C GLN A 117 -45.42 -5.32 4.93
N PRO A 118 -45.68 -5.70 6.20
CA PRO A 118 -45.05 -6.88 6.76
C PRO A 118 -45.62 -8.10 6.03
N THR A 119 -44.78 -8.77 5.25
CA THR A 119 -45.13 -10.07 4.69
C THR A 119 -45.25 -11.06 5.85
N GLN A 120 -46.34 -11.84 5.92
CA GLN A 120 -46.44 -12.94 6.87
C GLN A 120 -45.36 -13.97 6.52
N ASP A 121 -44.37 -14.12 7.40
CA ASP A 121 -43.41 -15.22 7.32
C ASP A 121 -44.17 -16.55 7.48
N ILE A 122 -43.86 -17.52 6.61
CA ILE A 122 -44.42 -18.89 6.58
C ILE A 122 -43.97 -19.66 7.82
#